data_AF-A0AAE1KUP8-F1
#
_entry.id   AF-A0AAE1KUP8-F1
#
_cell.length_a   1.000
_cell.length_b   1.000
_cell.length_c   1.000
_cell.angle_alpha   90.00
_cell.angle_beta   90.00
_cell.angle_gamma   90.00
#
_symmetry.space_group_name_H-M   'P 1'
#
loop_
_entity.id
_entity.type
_entity.pdbx_description
1 polymer ?
#
loop_
_entity_poly.entity_id
_entity_poly.type
_entity_poly.pdbx_seq_one_letter_code
_entity_poly.pdbx_strand_id
1 'polypeptide(L)'
;MNRQQTAIAKRAQIIALHDEGLSSRVIAQRLAVSRTTVQNTNHGIVHKWRPYNTRYDRRNIFEEARSGHVTVKVWGWIFIHGMGDIVRIEGRFTAAKCLEILENFFIPSLQQRNHPFPPGPIIYVQDRCPIHTAHTVLPVHLETGGG
;
A
#
# COMPACT_ATOMS: atom_id res chain seq x y z
N MET A 1 -15.38 22.72 -4.91
CA MET A 1 -15.74 21.59 -4.01
C MET A 1 -14.59 20.59 -4.01
N ASN A 2 -14.13 20.13 -2.84
CA ASN A 2 -12.93 19.28 -2.71
C ASN A 2 -13.22 17.82 -3.11
N ARG A 3 -12.24 17.14 -3.72
CA ARG A 3 -12.27 15.71 -4.07
C ARG A 3 -12.60 14.81 -2.87
N GLN A 4 -12.16 15.18 -1.66
CA GLN A 4 -12.52 14.48 -0.42
C GLN A 4 -14.00 14.68 -0.05
N GLN A 5 -14.53 15.91 -0.12
CA GLN A 5 -15.94 16.21 0.16
C GLN A 5 -16.88 15.44 -0.78
N THR A 6 -16.56 15.38 -2.09
CA THR A 6 -17.31 14.57 -3.06
C THR A 6 -17.29 13.07 -2.77
N ALA A 7 -16.20 12.53 -2.20
CA ALA A 7 -16.12 11.12 -1.84
C ALA A 7 -16.98 10.80 -0.60
N ILE A 8 -16.96 11.68 0.40
CA ILE A 8 -17.77 11.56 1.63
C ILE A 8 -19.27 11.61 1.28
N ALA A 9 -19.70 12.61 0.50
CA ALA A 9 -21.10 12.75 0.08
C ALA A 9 -21.61 11.52 -0.69
N LYS A 10 -20.82 11.00 -1.64
CA LYS A 10 -21.18 9.77 -2.38
C LYS A 10 -21.23 8.53 -1.48
N ARG A 11 -20.39 8.44 -0.44
CA ARG A 11 -20.45 7.30 0.50
C ARG A 11 -21.68 7.35 1.40
N ALA A 12 -22.12 8.55 1.84
CA ALA A 12 -23.37 8.71 2.59
C ALA A 12 -24.59 8.24 1.78
N GLN A 13 -24.66 8.60 0.49
CA GLN A 13 -25.72 8.13 -0.42
C GLN A 13 -25.72 6.60 -0.61
N ILE A 14 -24.54 5.97 -0.66
CA ILE A 14 -24.41 4.51 -0.73
C ILE A 14 -24.91 3.83 0.56
N ILE A 15 -24.70 4.44 1.73
CA ILE A 15 -25.14 3.90 3.02
C ILE A 15 -26.67 3.97 3.14
N ALA A 16 -27.28 5.14 2.91
CA ALA A 16 -28.73 5.29 3.01
C ALA A 16 -29.50 4.31 2.09
N LEU A 17 -29.04 4.14 0.84
CA LEU A 17 -29.62 3.17 -0.09
C LEU A 17 -29.38 1.70 0.32
N HIS A 18 -28.39 1.42 1.16
CA HIS A 18 -28.15 0.09 1.73
C HIS A 18 -29.04 -0.17 2.95
N ASP A 19 -29.32 0.86 3.75
CA ASP A 19 -30.26 0.81 4.88
C ASP A 19 -31.73 0.70 4.39
N GLU A 20 -32.05 1.19 3.19
CA GLU A 20 -33.25 0.84 2.40
C GLU A 20 -33.33 -0.66 2.00
N GLY A 21 -32.31 -1.47 2.31
CA GLY A 21 -32.26 -2.90 2.00
C GLY A 21 -31.93 -3.24 0.54
N LEU A 22 -31.47 -2.28 -0.26
CA LEU A 22 -31.26 -2.48 -1.70
C LEU A 22 -29.97 -3.25 -1.99
N SER A 23 -30.05 -4.22 -2.91
CA SER A 23 -28.85 -4.94 -3.34
C SER A 23 -27.82 -4.00 -3.99
N SER A 24 -26.52 -4.28 -3.79
CA SER A 24 -25.43 -3.42 -4.27
C SER A 24 -25.42 -3.21 -5.80
N ARG A 25 -26.07 -4.10 -6.56
CA ARG A 25 -26.30 -3.94 -8.01
C ARG A 25 -27.26 -2.78 -8.30
N VAL A 26 -28.37 -2.71 -7.58
CA VAL A 26 -29.38 -1.64 -7.70
C VAL A 26 -28.80 -0.30 -7.26
N ILE A 27 -28.05 -0.26 -6.14
CA ILE A 27 -27.37 0.95 -5.67
C ILE A 27 -26.36 1.48 -6.71
N ALA A 28 -25.54 0.59 -7.30
CA ALA A 28 -24.57 0.95 -8.32
C ALA A 28 -25.24 1.55 -9.57
N GLN A 29 -26.37 0.96 -10.00
CA GLN A 29 -27.17 1.48 -11.11
C GLN A 29 -27.83 2.83 -10.77
N ARG A 30 -28.48 2.96 -9.60
CA ARG A 30 -29.12 4.22 -9.15
C ARG A 30 -28.15 5.40 -9.06
N LEU A 31 -26.91 5.16 -8.60
CA LEU A 31 -25.90 6.22 -8.40
C LEU A 31 -24.94 6.40 -9.59
N ALA A 32 -25.12 5.65 -10.68
CA ALA A 32 -24.21 5.62 -11.84
C ALA A 32 -22.72 5.43 -11.45
N VAL A 33 -22.45 4.49 -10.52
CA VAL A 33 -21.10 4.13 -10.07
C VAL A 33 -20.78 2.66 -10.35
N SER A 34 -19.49 2.31 -10.35
CA SER A 34 -19.09 0.91 -10.39
C SER A 34 -19.66 0.13 -9.20
N ARG A 35 -20.03 -1.13 -9.43
CA ARG A 35 -20.35 -2.08 -8.35
C ARG A 35 -19.25 -2.18 -7.31
N THR A 36 -17.97 -2.05 -7.70
CA THR A 36 -16.83 -2.05 -6.77
C THR A 36 -16.79 -0.82 -5.86
N THR A 37 -17.39 0.31 -6.26
CA THR A 37 -17.54 1.50 -5.42
C THR A 37 -18.58 1.30 -4.31
N VAL A 38 -19.61 0.50 -4.57
CA VAL A 38 -20.62 0.13 -3.57
C VAL A 38 -20.12 -1.00 -2.68
N GLN A 39 -19.68 -2.12 -3.28
CA GLN A 39 -19.24 -3.35 -2.63
C GLN A 39 -17.83 -3.27 -2.00
N ASN A 40 -17.32 -2.07 -1.70
CA ASN A 40 -15.95 -1.90 -1.18
C ASN A 40 -15.83 -2.37 0.28
N THR A 41 -14.90 -3.31 0.54
CA THR A 41 -14.76 -4.02 1.82
C THR A 41 -13.35 -3.80 2.46
N ASN A 42 -13.27 -3.40 3.75
CA ASN A 42 -12.04 -2.84 4.41
C ASN A 42 -11.66 -3.22 5.92
N HIS A 43 -11.46 -4.51 6.31
CA HIS A 43 -10.72 -5.02 7.50
C HIS A 43 -10.02 -6.39 7.28
N GLY A 44 -10.70 -7.54 7.01
CA GLY A 44 -9.98 -8.81 6.75
C GLY A 44 -10.77 -10.06 6.32
N ILE A 45 -10.08 -11.16 5.99
CA ILE A 45 -10.65 -12.51 6.23
C ILE A 45 -10.67 -12.66 7.76
N VAL A 46 -11.79 -12.31 8.39
CA VAL A 46 -11.91 -12.36 9.85
C VAL A 46 -12.41 -13.75 10.27
N HIS A 47 -11.52 -14.55 10.82
CA HIS A 47 -11.88 -15.85 11.40
C HIS A 47 -12.65 -15.62 12.71
N LYS A 48 -13.91 -16.06 12.77
CA LYS A 48 -14.77 -15.99 13.96
C LYS A 48 -15.12 -17.41 14.40
N TRP A 49 -14.76 -17.78 15.62
CA TRP A 49 -15.22 -19.03 16.23
C TRP A 49 -16.73 -18.96 16.45
N ARG A 50 -17.45 -20.05 16.15
CA ARG A 50 -18.91 -20.13 16.27
C ARG A 50 -19.37 -21.58 16.46
N PRO A 51 -20.46 -21.85 17.20
CA PRO A 51 -21.05 -23.18 17.30
C PRO A 51 -21.50 -23.74 15.95
N TYR A 52 -21.70 -25.06 15.87
CA TYR A 52 -22.14 -25.73 14.64
C TYR A 52 -23.46 -25.14 14.10
N ASN A 53 -23.59 -25.10 12.77
CA ASN A 53 -24.73 -24.54 12.00
C ASN A 53 -25.07 -23.04 12.19
N THR A 54 -24.49 -22.32 13.16
CA THR A 54 -24.76 -20.88 13.45
C THR A 54 -24.23 -19.86 12.41
N ARG A 55 -24.01 -20.28 11.15
CA ARG A 55 -23.31 -19.49 10.11
C ARG A 55 -24.03 -18.19 9.73
N TYR A 56 -25.36 -18.23 9.69
CA TYR A 56 -26.20 -17.14 9.16
C TYR A 56 -26.91 -16.32 10.23
N ASP A 57 -26.66 -16.60 11.51
CA ASP A 57 -27.15 -15.74 12.59
C ASP A 57 -26.60 -14.33 12.42
N ARG A 58 -27.45 -13.30 12.60
CA ARG A 58 -27.05 -11.89 12.45
C ARG A 58 -25.85 -11.52 13.33
N ARG A 59 -25.69 -12.17 14.49
CA ARG A 59 -24.56 -12.02 15.44
C ARG A 59 -23.23 -12.60 14.90
N ASN A 60 -23.29 -13.50 13.93
CA ASN A 60 -22.15 -14.22 13.33
C ASN A 60 -21.81 -13.75 11.91
N ILE A 61 -22.62 -12.85 11.35
CA ILE A 61 -22.33 -12.08 10.14
C ILE A 61 -21.61 -10.79 10.56
N PHE A 62 -20.62 -10.34 9.78
CA PHE A 62 -20.03 -9.00 9.93
C PHE A 62 -20.84 -8.01 9.10
N GLU A 63 -21.63 -7.15 9.76
CA GLU A 63 -22.47 -6.14 9.09
C GLU A 63 -21.62 -5.03 8.45
N GLU A 64 -20.54 -4.64 9.12
CA GLU A 64 -19.49 -3.85 8.49
C GLU A 64 -18.82 -4.69 7.40
N ALA A 65 -19.20 -4.42 6.15
CA ALA A 65 -18.74 -5.14 4.98
C ALA A 65 -17.21 -5.02 4.83
N ARG A 66 -16.50 -6.04 5.33
CA ARG A 66 -15.03 -6.16 5.38
C ARG A 66 -14.61 -7.62 5.68
N SER A 67 -13.66 -8.34 5.06
CA SER A 67 -12.65 -8.24 3.97
C SER A 67 -11.64 -7.09 4.04
N GLY A 68 -10.30 -7.29 3.98
CA GLY A 68 -9.33 -6.18 4.11
C GLY A 68 -7.83 -6.50 4.12
N HIS A 69 -7.13 -5.67 3.35
CA HIS A 69 -5.70 -5.68 3.17
C HIS A 69 -5.12 -4.46 3.88
N VAL A 70 -4.62 -4.68 5.10
CA VAL A 70 -3.79 -3.69 5.81
C VAL A 70 -2.43 -3.66 5.12
N THR A 71 -2.35 -2.94 3.99
CA THR A 71 -1.13 -2.84 3.19
C THR A 71 -0.13 -1.91 3.87
N VAL A 72 0.73 -2.48 4.71
CA VAL A 72 1.98 -1.84 5.10
C VAL A 72 2.85 -1.74 3.85
N LYS A 73 3.28 -0.53 3.50
CA LYS A 73 4.24 -0.30 2.42
C LYS A 73 5.62 -0.27 3.03
N VAL A 74 6.56 -0.97 2.40
CA VAL A 74 7.97 -0.94 2.77
C VAL A 74 8.81 -0.70 1.53
N TRP A 75 9.94 -0.04 1.73
CA TRP A 75 11.09 -0.12 0.84
C TRP A 75 12.12 -1.01 1.52
N GLY A 76 12.93 -1.74 0.76
CA GLY A 76 14.02 -2.51 1.33
C GLY A 76 14.96 -3.02 0.26
N TRP A 77 16.14 -3.45 0.68
CA TRP A 77 17.21 -3.92 -0.21
C TRP A 77 17.76 -5.27 0.24
N ILE A 78 18.39 -5.98 -0.70
CA ILE A 78 19.05 -7.28 -0.49
C ILE A 78 20.36 -7.30 -1.28
N PHE A 79 21.27 -8.18 -0.90
CA PHE A 79 22.56 -8.38 -1.56
C PHE A 79 22.98 -9.86 -1.42
N ILE A 80 24.03 -10.28 -2.12
CA ILE A 80 24.37 -11.71 -2.29
C ILE A 80 24.68 -12.46 -0.98
N HIS A 81 24.98 -11.75 0.11
CA HIS A 81 25.25 -12.33 1.43
C HIS A 81 24.12 -12.12 2.45
N GLY A 82 22.98 -11.53 2.07
CA GLY A 82 21.81 -11.46 2.94
C GLY A 82 20.87 -10.27 2.73
N MET A 83 20.09 -9.97 3.77
CA MET A 83 19.13 -8.87 3.77
C MET A 83 19.82 -7.54 4.10
N GLY A 84 19.44 -6.49 3.38
CA GLY A 84 19.66 -5.10 3.74
C GLY A 84 18.74 -4.68 4.88
N ASP A 85 18.25 -3.44 4.81
CA ASP A 85 17.28 -2.90 5.75
C ASP A 85 15.89 -2.82 5.12
N ILE A 86 14.86 -2.76 5.97
CA ILE A 86 13.46 -2.61 5.55
C ILE A 86 12.88 -1.35 6.22
N VAL A 87 12.60 -0.33 5.42
CA VAL A 87 12.09 0.98 5.85
C VAL A 87 10.59 1.06 5.56
N ARG A 88 9.78 1.38 6.56
CA ARG A 88 8.32 1.51 6.41
C ARG A 88 7.94 2.84 5.76
N ILE A 89 7.24 2.79 4.62
CA ILE A 89 6.83 3.97 3.85
C ILE A 89 5.46 4.45 4.35
N GLU A 90 5.44 5.56 5.09
CA GLU A 90 4.18 6.17 5.50
C GLU A 90 3.43 6.88 4.36
N GLY A 91 2.12 6.61 4.25
CA GLY A 91 1.21 7.26 3.30
C GLY A 91 1.45 6.88 1.83
N ARG A 92 1.85 7.86 1.01
CA ARG A 92 2.13 7.69 -0.43
C ARG A 92 3.64 7.72 -0.69
N PHE A 93 4.13 6.72 -1.43
CA PHE A 93 5.50 6.71 -1.95
C PHE A 93 5.65 7.72 -3.10
N THR A 94 6.76 8.45 -3.11
CA THR A 94 7.04 9.59 -4.01
C THR A 94 8.54 9.74 -4.22
N ALA A 95 8.97 10.47 -5.26
CA ALA A 95 10.39 10.71 -5.55
C ALA A 95 11.17 11.27 -4.34
N ALA A 96 10.63 12.28 -3.65
CA ALA A 96 11.24 12.84 -2.44
C ALA A 96 11.44 11.79 -1.33
N LYS A 97 10.45 10.89 -1.11
CA LYS A 97 10.60 9.80 -0.13
C LYS A 97 11.54 8.70 -0.59
N CYS A 98 11.71 8.50 -1.90
CA CYS A 98 12.71 7.58 -2.42
C CYS A 98 14.11 8.13 -2.14
N LEU A 99 14.32 9.43 -2.38
CA LEU A 99 15.56 10.14 -2.06
C LEU A 99 15.87 10.10 -0.56
N GLU A 100 14.90 10.47 0.28
CA GLU A 100 14.97 10.39 1.75
C GLU A 100 15.41 9.01 2.26
N ILE A 101 14.88 7.94 1.66
CA ILE A 101 15.22 6.55 2.01
C ILE A 101 16.63 6.17 1.53
N LEU A 102 17.06 6.65 0.36
CA LEU A 102 18.39 6.37 -0.17
C LEU A 102 19.49 7.07 0.64
N GLU A 103 19.29 8.35 0.95
CA GLU A 103 20.25 9.19 1.68
C GLU A 103 20.36 8.82 3.16
N ASN A 104 19.22 8.61 3.85
CA ASN A 104 19.21 8.46 5.32
C ASN A 104 19.27 6.99 5.79
N PHE A 105 19.01 6.01 4.91
CA PHE A 105 18.98 4.59 5.29
C PHE A 105 19.87 3.73 4.39
N PHE A 106 19.69 3.77 3.06
CA PHE A 106 20.41 2.86 2.16
C PHE A 106 21.93 3.10 2.17
N ILE A 107 22.37 4.32 1.84
CA ILE A 107 23.81 4.63 1.72
C ILE A 107 24.53 4.46 3.07
N PRO A 108 24.01 4.95 4.22
CA PRO A 108 24.63 4.72 5.52
C PRO A 108 24.70 3.23 5.89
N SER A 109 23.65 2.45 5.64
CA SER A 109 23.64 1.00 5.92
C SER A 109 24.63 0.23 5.04
N LEU A 110 24.73 0.61 3.76
CA LEU A 110 25.70 0.05 2.82
C LEU A 110 27.15 0.33 3.27
N GLN A 111 27.43 1.55 3.73
CA GLN A 111 28.75 1.98 4.23
C GLN A 111 29.11 1.39 5.60
N GLN A 112 28.15 1.25 6.52
CA GLN A 112 28.37 0.67 7.85
C GLN A 112 28.56 -0.85 7.83
N ARG A 113 28.09 -1.53 6.78
CA ARG A 113 28.28 -2.97 6.62
C ARG A 113 29.73 -3.25 6.26
N ASN A 114 30.52 -3.58 7.29
CA ASN A 114 31.90 -4.06 7.25
C ASN A 114 32.04 -5.46 6.59
N HIS A 115 31.27 -5.71 5.53
CA HIS A 115 31.30 -6.91 4.72
C HIS A 115 32.27 -6.69 3.56
N PRO A 116 33.13 -7.65 3.19
CA PRO A 116 33.85 -7.59 1.93
C PRO A 116 32.86 -7.65 0.77
N PHE A 117 32.52 -6.49 0.21
CA PHE A 117 32.15 -6.40 -1.20
C PHE A 117 33.42 -6.63 -2.04
N PRO A 118 33.34 -7.27 -3.22
CA PRO A 118 34.49 -7.37 -4.12
C PRO A 118 35.02 -5.96 -4.45
N PRO A 119 36.35 -5.75 -4.51
CA PRO A 119 36.91 -4.43 -4.82
C PRO A 119 36.48 -3.98 -6.23
N GLY A 120 35.72 -2.89 -6.29
CA GLY A 120 35.10 -2.37 -7.52
C GLY A 120 33.81 -1.59 -7.21
N PRO A 121 33.12 -1.07 -8.25
CA PRO A 121 31.89 -0.31 -8.08
C PRO A 121 30.71 -1.20 -7.64
N ILE A 122 29.89 -0.69 -6.73
CA ILE A 122 28.68 -1.41 -6.26
C ILE A 122 27.56 -1.26 -7.30
N ILE A 123 27.16 -2.38 -7.91
CA ILE A 123 26.08 -2.41 -8.90
C ILE A 123 24.73 -2.33 -8.19
N TYR A 124 24.10 -1.17 -8.25
CA TYR A 124 22.73 -0.97 -7.76
C TYR A 124 21.68 -1.37 -8.81
N VAL A 125 20.63 -2.11 -8.40
CA VAL A 125 19.57 -2.61 -9.29
C VAL A 125 18.18 -2.32 -8.70
N GLN A 126 17.33 -1.68 -9.49
CA GLN A 126 15.92 -1.39 -9.18
C GLN A 126 15.06 -1.46 -10.46
N ASP A 127 13.73 -1.39 -10.32
CA ASP A 127 12.82 -1.30 -11.46
C ASP A 127 12.73 0.14 -12.04
N ARG A 128 12.36 0.26 -13.31
CA ARG A 128 12.29 1.56 -14.02
C ARG A 128 10.98 2.32 -13.76
N CYS A 129 10.49 2.28 -12.52
CA CYS A 129 9.27 2.96 -12.11
C CYS A 129 9.47 4.50 -12.09
N PRO A 130 8.43 5.32 -12.38
CA PRO A 130 8.55 6.78 -12.45
C PRO A 130 8.99 7.51 -11.18
N ILE A 131 9.02 6.82 -10.03
CA ILE A 131 9.57 7.34 -8.76
C ILE A 131 11.10 7.17 -8.75
N HIS A 132 11.57 5.99 -9.19
CA HIS A 132 12.99 5.61 -9.25
C HIS A 132 13.74 6.31 -10.40
N THR A 133 13.04 6.63 -11.49
CA THR A 133 13.59 7.33 -12.66
C THR A 133 13.34 8.85 -12.64
N ALA A 134 12.93 9.43 -11.51
CA ALA A 134 12.74 10.87 -11.38
C ALA A 134 14.06 11.64 -11.41
N HIS A 135 14.08 12.84 -12.00
CA HIS A 135 15.31 13.68 -12.08
C HIS A 135 15.93 14.02 -10.72
N THR A 136 15.15 14.08 -9.63
CA THR A 136 15.65 14.30 -8.27
C THR A 136 16.20 13.04 -7.61
N VAL A 137 16.11 11.87 -8.27
CA VAL A 137 16.43 10.55 -7.72
C VAL A 137 17.54 9.89 -8.54
N LEU A 138 17.61 10.14 -9.86
CA LEU A 138 18.64 9.60 -10.75
C LEU A 138 20.10 9.95 -10.35
N PRO A 139 20.47 11.18 -9.91
CA PRO A 139 21.87 11.52 -9.64
C PRO A 139 22.50 10.64 -8.54
N VAL A 140 21.79 10.42 -7.44
CA VAL A 140 22.25 9.60 -6.29
C VAL A 140 22.54 8.14 -6.68
N HIS A 141 21.86 7.63 -7.72
CA HIS A 141 22.10 6.28 -8.27
C HIS A 141 23.30 6.18 -9.21
N LEU A 142 23.84 7.30 -9.68
CA LEU A 142 24.96 7.35 -10.63
C LEU A 142 26.25 7.79 -9.95
N GLU A 143 26.17 8.71 -9.00
CA GLU A 143 27.33 9.26 -8.28
C GLU A 143 27.91 8.28 -7.25
N THR A 144 27.12 7.34 -6.73
CA THR A 144 27.62 6.23 -5.88
C THR A 144 28.46 5.19 -6.63
N GLY A 145 28.66 5.35 -7.94
CA GLY A 145 29.54 4.53 -8.78
C GLY A 145 30.89 5.17 -9.15
N GLY A 146 31.21 6.37 -8.66
CA GLY A 146 32.42 7.11 -9.04
C GLY A 146 33.25 7.61 -7.85
N GLY A 147 34.24 6.82 -7.44
CA GLY A 147 35.18 7.11 -6.34
C GLY A 147 36.10 5.93 -6.06
#